data_AF-A0A1A9WUA6-F1
#
_entry.id   AF-A0A1A9WUA6-F1
#
_cell.length_a   1.000
_cell.length_b   1.000
_cell.length_c   1.000
_cell.angle_alpha   90.00
_cell.angle_beta   90.00
_cell.angle_gamma   90.00
#
_symmetry.space_group_name_H-M   'P 1'
#
loop_
_entity.id
_entity.type
_entity.pdbx_description
1 polymer ?
#
loop_
_entity_poly.entity_id
_entity_poly.type
_entity_poly.pdbx_seq_one_letter_code
_entity_poly.pdbx_strand_id
1 'polypeptide(L)' 'MNREKLIKIDKVINTALNVLSDEDRQLPQVDNVSPLLRRGIGIHHGGLLPILKEITEILFGKGLIKALFAT' A
#
# COMPACT_ATOMS: atom_id res chain seq x y z
N MET A 1 5.74 13.48 5.26
CA MET A 1 4.41 13.40 4.62
C MET A 1 3.49 14.38 5.33
N ASN A 2 2.65 15.16 4.65
CA ASN A 2 1.67 16.01 5.35
C ASN A 2 0.46 15.17 5.83
N ARG A 3 -0.27 15.65 6.83
CA ARG A 3 -1.37 14.91 7.48
C ARG A 3 -2.47 14.52 6.49
N GLU A 4 -2.78 15.39 5.54
CA GLU A 4 -3.78 15.14 4.50
C GLU A 4 -3.42 13.96 3.59
N LYS A 5 -2.14 13.85 3.17
CA LYS A 5 -1.70 12.70 2.36
C LYS A 5 -1.76 11.40 3.15
N LEU A 6 -1.40 11.41 4.44
CA LEU A 6 -1.51 10.22 5.28
C LEU A 6 -2.96 9.70 5.37
N ILE A 7 -3.93 10.60 5.60
CA ILE A 7 -5.35 10.23 5.63
C ILE A 7 -5.79 9.60 4.29
N LYS A 8 -5.35 10.16 3.16
CA LYS A 8 -5.66 9.60 1.83
C LYS A 8 -5.02 8.24 1.62
N ILE A 9 -3.76 8.05 2.05
CA ILE A 9 -3.05 6.77 1.99
C ILE A 9 -3.78 5.72 2.83
N ASP A 10 -4.07 6.03 4.09
CA ASP A 10 -4.76 5.12 5.00
C ASP A 10 -6.15 4.75 4.50
N LYS A 11 -6.88 5.70 3.91
CA LYS A 11 -8.18 5.41 3.29
C LYS A 11 -8.04 4.37 2.17
N VAL A 12 -7.06 4.52 1.27
CA VAL A 12 -6.86 3.56 0.17
C VAL A 12 -6.46 2.19 0.72
N ILE A 13 -5.49 2.13 1.65
CA ILE A 13 -5.04 0.88 2.25
C ILE A 13 -6.20 0.18 2.95
N ASN A 14 -6.92 0.86 3.85
CA ASN A 14 -7.98 0.23 4.63
C ASN A 14 -9.16 -0.20 3.76
N THR A 15 -9.53 0.58 2.75
CA THR A 15 -10.59 0.18 1.80
C THR A 15 -10.21 -1.08 1.02
N ALA A 16 -8.96 -1.17 0.55
CA ALA A 16 -8.49 -2.33 -0.20
C ALA A 16 -8.25 -3.57 0.69
N LEU A 17 -7.78 -3.41 1.92
CA LEU A 17 -7.63 -4.53 2.85
C LEU A 17 -8.97 -5.04 3.39
N ASN A 18 -10.03 -4.23 3.32
CA ASN A 18 -11.35 -4.64 3.82
C ASN A 18 -12.01 -5.78 3.02
N VAL A 19 -11.53 -6.08 1.81
CA VAL A 19 -11.98 -7.26 1.04
C VAL A 19 -11.25 -8.55 1.42
N LEU A 20 -10.15 -8.46 2.17
CA LEU A 20 -9.41 -9.62 2.65
C LEU A 20 -10.05 -10.21 3.91
N SER A 21 -9.85 -11.51 4.09
CA SER A 21 -10.13 -12.20 5.36
C SER A 21 -9.25 -11.63 6.49
N ASP A 22 -9.66 -11.85 7.75
CA ASP A 22 -8.86 -11.39 8.90
C ASP A 22 -7.50 -12.09 8.97
N GLU A 23 -7.40 -13.33 8.48
CA GLU A 23 -6.15 -14.09 8.39
C GLU A 23 -5.21 -13.47 7.34
N ASP A 24 -5.73 -13.15 6.16
CA ASP A 24 -4.96 -12.53 5.08
C ASP A 24 -4.45 -11.13 5.44
N ARG A 25 -5.22 -10.36 6.24
CA ARG A 25 -4.80 -9.04 6.74
C ARG A 25 -3.60 -9.12 7.68
N GLN A 26 -3.38 -10.28 8.31
CA GLN A 26 -2.27 -10.53 9.23
C GLN A 26 -1.04 -11.12 8.52
N LEU A 27 -1.07 -11.25 7.19
CA LEU A 27 0.08 -11.74 6.45
C LEU A 27 1.27 -10.78 6.57
N PRO A 28 2.52 -11.29 6.71
CA PRO A 28 3.71 -10.45 6.86
C PRO A 28 3.90 -9.42 5.74
N GLN A 29 3.44 -9.71 4.52
CA GLN A 29 3.51 -8.73 3.43
C GLN A 29 2.65 -7.49 3.71
N VAL A 30 1.47 -7.64 4.31
CA VAL A 30 0.57 -6.53 4.65
C VAL A 30 1.22 -5.65 5.73
N ASP A 31 1.74 -6.28 6.79
CA ASP A 31 2.42 -5.61 7.89
C ASP A 31 3.69 -4.89 7.47
N ASN A 32 4.44 -5.45 6.52
CA ASN A 32 5.69 -4.86 6.04
C ASN A 32 5.47 -3.75 4.99
N VAL A 33 4.50 -3.90 4.09
CA VAL A 33 4.27 -2.95 2.98
C VAL A 33 3.51 -1.71 3.44
N SER A 34 2.49 -1.86 4.28
CA SER A 34 1.63 -0.73 4.68
C SER A 34 2.41 0.43 5.35
N PRO A 35 3.38 0.19 6.25
CA PRO A 35 4.23 1.25 6.81
C PRO A 35 5.13 1.94 5.78
N LEU A 36 5.59 1.23 4.73
CA LEU A 36 6.39 1.82 3.66
C LEU A 36 5.54 2.79 2.83
N LEU A 37 4.31 2.40 2.49
CA LEU A 37 3.37 3.25 1.75
C LEU A 37 3.07 4.55 2.51
N ARG A 38 2.89 4.47 3.84
CA ARG A 38 2.72 5.65 4.72
C ARG A 38 3.95 6.56 4.76
N ARG A 39 5.15 6.00 4.57
CA ARG A 39 6.41 6.75 4.43
C ARG A 39 6.62 7.31 3.02
N GLY A 40 5.75 6.98 2.08
CA GLY A 40 5.84 7.44 0.70
C GLY A 40 6.71 6.56 -0.19
N ILE A 41 6.92 5.29 0.20
CA ILE A 41 7.75 4.32 -0.52
C ILE A 41 6.88 3.15 -0.93
N GLY A 42 6.86 2.83 -2.21
CA GLY A 42 6.18 1.66 -2.78
C GLY A 42 7.16 0.60 -3.27
N ILE A 43 6.72 -0.66 -3.25
CA ILE A 43 7.42 -1.81 -3.81
C ILE A 43 6.44 -2.51 -4.76
N HIS A 44 6.89 -2.92 -5.94
CA HIS A 44 6.05 -3.59 -6.93
C HIS A 44 6.83 -4.71 -7.64
N HIS A 45 6.61 -5.97 -7.26
CA HIS A 45 7.23 -7.12 -7.93
C HIS A 45 6.25 -8.29 -8.00
N GLY A 46 6.55 -9.28 -8.84
CA GLY A 46 5.65 -10.41 -9.14
C GLY A 46 5.27 -11.29 -7.94
N GLY A 47 6.04 -11.24 -6.85
CA GLY A 47 5.81 -12.01 -5.62
C GLY A 47 4.92 -11.33 -4.58
N LEU A 48 4.50 -10.07 -4.82
CA LEU A 48 3.55 -9.39 -3.93
C LEU A 48 2.14 -9.89 -4.15
N LEU A 49 1.36 -9.93 -3.06
CA LEU A 49 -0.09 -10.13 -3.13
C LEU A 49 -0.70 -9.16 -4.16
N PRO A 50 -1.60 -9.62 -5.05
CA PRO A 50 -2.22 -8.77 -6.06
C PRO A 50 -2.81 -7.47 -5.51
N ILE A 51 -3.52 -7.54 -4.38
CA ILE A 51 -4.10 -6.38 -3.70
C ILE A 51 -3.05 -5.33 -3.28
N LEU A 52 -1.84 -5.76 -2.86
CA LEU A 52 -0.78 -4.84 -2.47
C LEU A 52 -0.14 -4.15 -3.69
N LYS A 53 -0.09 -4.84 -4.83
CA LYS A 53 0.32 -4.24 -6.10
C LYS A 53 -0.67 -3.17 -6.54
N GLU A 54 -1.96 -3.48 -6.51
CA GLU A 54 -3.03 -2.52 -6.87
C GLU A 54 -3.03 -1.29 -5.95
N ILE A 55 -2.89 -1.47 -4.63
CA ILE A 55 -2.75 -0.35 -3.68
C ILE A 55 -1.55 0.52 -4.07
N THR A 56 -0.41 -0.10 -4.36
CA THR A 56 0.82 0.62 -4.73
C THR A 56 0.64 1.41 -6.02
N GLU A 57 0.03 0.82 -7.04
CA GLU A 57 -0.29 1.47 -8.32
C GLU A 57 -1.24 2.66 -8.12
N ILE A 58 -2.30 2.50 -7.33
CA ILE A 58 -3.26 3.58 -7.02
C ILE A 58 -2.55 4.74 -6.32
N LEU A 59 -1.73 4.45 -5.31
CA LEU A 59 -1.04 5.49 -4.53
C LEU A 59 0.03 6.21 -5.36
N PHE A 60 0.73 5.48 -6.23
CA PHE A 60 1.71 6.04 -7.16
C PHE A 60 1.05 6.94 -8.19
N GLY A 61 -0.02 6.46 -8.85
CA GLY A 61 -0.78 7.24 -9.84
C GLY A 61 -1.41 8.51 -9.26
N LYS A 62 -1.74 8.52 -7.96
CA LYS A 62 -2.23 9.70 -7.24
C LYS A 62 -1.14 10.64 -6.71
N GLY A 63 0.15 10.32 -6.93
CA GLY A 63 1.28 11.09 -6.39
C GLY A 63 1.33 11.14 -4.85
N LEU A 64 0.78 10.11 -4.19
CA LEU A 64 0.76 9.99 -2.73
C LEU A 64 2.04 9.37 -2.19
N ILE A 65 2.67 8.47 -2.95
CA ILE A 65 4.03 7.98 -2.70
C ILE A 65 5.03 8.62 -3.68
N LYS A 66 6.30 8.74 -3.27
CA LYS A 66 7.34 9.48 -3.99
C LYS A 66 8.44 8.60 -4.57
N ALA A 67 8.65 7.42 -4.00
CA ALA A 67 9.61 6.44 -4.49
C ALA A 67 8.89 5.12 -4.76
N LEU A 68 9.21 4.48 -5.88
CA LEU A 68 8.69 3.17 -6.25
C LEU A 68 9.86 2.30 -6.72
N PHE A 69 10.03 1.15 -6.09
CA PHE A 69 10.99 0.13 -6.50
C PHE A 69 10.22 -1.01 -7.18
N ALA A 70 10.51 -1.27 -8.45
CA ALA A 70 9.73 -2.24 -9.24
C ALA A 70 10.60 -3.20 -10.05
N THR A 71 10.06 -4.39 -10.35
CA THR A 71 10.59 -5.39 -11.30
C THR A 71 9.57 -5.73 -12.37
#